data_AF-A0A091CSC7-F1
#
_entry.id   AF-A0A091CSC7-F1
#
_cell.length_a   1.000
_cell.length_b   1.000
_cell.length_c   1.000
_cell.angle_alpha   90.00
_cell.angle_beta   90.00
_cell.angle_gamma   90.00
#
_symmetry.space_group_name_H-M   'P 1'
#
loop_
_entity.id
_entity.type
_entity.pdbx_description
1 polymer ?
#
loop_
_entity_poly.entity_id
_entity_poly.type
_entity_poly.pdbx_seq_one_letter_code
_entity_poly.pdbx_strand_id
1 'polypeptide(L)'
;SKCSPEDLATAYNNRGQIKYFRVDFYKAMDDYTSAIEVQPSFEIPYYNRGLILYRLGYFDEALEDFKKVLDLNPGFQDATLSLKQTIQDKEEKQRRNT
;
A
#
# COMPACT_ATOMS: atom_id res chain seq x y z
N SER A 1 -29.85 4.89 -8.05
CA SER A 1 -28.44 5.19 -8.29
C SER A 1 -27.67 3.89 -8.41
N LYS A 2 -26.90 3.64 -9.47
CA LYS A 2 -26.06 2.44 -9.58
C LYS A 2 -24.67 2.80 -9.08
N CYS A 3 -24.20 2.12 -8.04
CA CYS A 3 -22.82 2.21 -7.55
C CYS A 3 -21.88 1.76 -8.68
N SER A 4 -20.89 2.59 -9.04
CA SER A 4 -19.89 2.21 -10.03
C SER A 4 -18.77 1.35 -9.40
N PRO A 5 -18.01 0.58 -10.18
CA PRO A 5 -16.82 -0.10 -9.67
C PRO A 5 -15.83 0.86 -8.99
N GLU A 6 -15.67 2.07 -9.51
CA GLU A 6 -14.79 3.10 -8.95
C GLU A 6 -15.29 3.60 -7.58
N ASP A 7 -16.60 3.79 -7.42
CA ASP A 7 -17.22 4.12 -6.13
C ASP A 7 -16.98 2.99 -5.11
N LEU A 8 -17.08 1.73 -5.56
CA LEU A 8 -16.85 0.56 -4.72
C LEU A 8 -15.38 0.44 -4.29
N ALA A 9 -14.43 0.63 -5.21
CA ALA A 9 -13.00 0.65 -4.89
C ALA A 9 -12.65 1.77 -3.90
N THR A 10 -13.22 2.97 -4.10
CA THR A 10 -13.08 4.11 -3.19
C THR A 10 -13.64 3.79 -1.80
N ALA A 11 -14.81 3.14 -1.72
CA ALA A 11 -15.40 2.74 -0.45
C ALA A 11 -14.52 1.73 0.31
N TYR A 12 -13.97 0.73 -0.38
CA TYR A 12 -13.02 -0.21 0.21
C TYR A 12 -11.75 0.51 0.71
N ASN A 13 -11.15 1.40 -0.09
CA ASN A 13 -9.99 2.19 0.34
C ASN A 13 -10.28 3.00 1.60
N ASN A 14 -11.41 3.69 1.65
CA ASN A 14 -11.78 4.54 2.79
C ASN A 14 -12.03 3.69 4.05
N ARG A 15 -12.68 2.53 3.91
CA ARG A 15 -12.86 1.59 5.02
C ARG A 15 -11.53 1.03 5.53
N GLY A 16 -10.61 0.70 4.61
CA GLY A 16 -9.25 0.29 4.94
C GLY A 16 -8.50 1.37 5.72
N GLN A 17 -8.62 2.64 5.30
CA GLN A 17 -8.00 3.77 5.99
C GLN A 17 -8.53 3.97 7.42
N ILE A 18 -9.84 3.81 7.63
CA ILE A 18 -10.43 3.86 8.98
C ILE A 18 -9.86 2.75 9.87
N LYS A 19 -9.73 1.52 9.33
CA LYS A 19 -9.12 0.39 10.06
C LYS A 19 -7.63 0.62 10.33
N TYR A 20 -6.90 1.19 9.39
CA TYR A 20 -5.50 1.59 9.57
C TYR A 20 -5.35 2.57 10.75
N PHE A 21 -6.21 3.59 10.85
CA PHE A 21 -6.20 4.52 12.00
C PHE A 21 -6.57 3.87 13.33
N ARG A 22 -7.24 2.71 13.31
CA ARG A 22 -7.50 1.87 14.49
C ARG A 22 -6.39 0.86 14.77
N VAL A 23 -5.31 0.87 14.00
CA VAL A 23 -4.19 -0.09 14.10
C VAL A 23 -4.62 -1.53 13.76
N ASP A 24 -5.77 -1.70 13.10
CA ASP A 24 -6.28 -3.00 12.61
C ASP A 24 -5.61 -3.34 11.26
N PHE A 25 -4.27 -3.46 11.25
CA PHE A 25 -3.46 -3.51 10.04
C PHE A 25 -3.86 -4.60 9.05
N TYR A 26 -4.04 -5.85 9.50
CA TYR A 26 -4.43 -6.95 8.61
C TYR A 26 -5.80 -6.70 7.95
N LYS A 27 -6.79 -6.24 8.73
CA LYS A 27 -8.12 -5.92 8.19
C LYS A 27 -8.11 -4.72 7.25
N ALA A 28 -7.18 -3.78 7.43
CA ALA A 28 -6.97 -2.67 6.52
C ALA A 28 -6.37 -3.16 5.20
N MET A 29 -5.39 -4.07 5.26
CA MET A 29 -4.81 -4.71 4.07
C MET A 29 -5.83 -5.53 3.28
N ASP A 30 -6.77 -6.22 3.93
CA ASP A 30 -7.87 -6.92 3.25
C ASP A 30 -8.74 -5.96 2.43
N ASP A 31 -9.04 -4.79 3.00
CA ASP A 31 -9.83 -3.76 2.33
C ASP A 31 -9.05 -3.12 1.18
N TYR A 32 -7.75 -2.83 1.35
CA TYR A 32 -6.93 -2.33 0.26
C TYR A 32 -6.79 -3.35 -0.87
N THR A 33 -6.66 -4.64 -0.55
CA THR A 33 -6.67 -5.72 -1.54
C THR A 33 -8.00 -5.78 -2.29
N SER A 34 -9.12 -5.66 -1.58
CA SER A 34 -10.44 -5.59 -2.21
C SER A 34 -10.56 -4.39 -3.16
N ALA A 35 -10.04 -3.22 -2.77
CA ALA A 35 -10.02 -2.03 -3.63
C ALA A 35 -9.17 -2.25 -4.90
N ILE A 36 -8.01 -2.91 -4.76
CA ILE A 36 -7.10 -3.26 -5.86
C ILE A 36 -7.77 -4.24 -6.84
N GLU A 37 -8.46 -5.26 -6.34
CA GLU A 37 -9.17 -6.24 -7.17
C GLU A 37 -10.30 -5.61 -7.98
N VAL A 38 -11.01 -4.64 -7.39
CA VAL A 38 -12.09 -3.91 -8.07
C VAL A 38 -11.52 -2.93 -9.10
N GLN A 39 -10.46 -2.20 -8.77
CA GLN A 39 -9.83 -1.21 -9.64
C GLN A 39 -8.30 -1.32 -9.59
N PRO A 40 -7.69 -2.17 -10.43
CA PRO A 40 -6.24 -2.38 -10.42
C PRO A 40 -5.39 -1.16 -10.79
N SER A 41 -6.01 -0.14 -11.40
CA SER A 41 -5.39 1.13 -11.75
C SER A 41 -5.49 2.18 -10.64
N PHE A 42 -6.14 1.89 -9.52
CA PHE A 42 -6.24 2.80 -8.39
C PHE A 42 -4.98 2.67 -7.52
N GLU A 43 -4.10 3.65 -7.58
CA GLU A 43 -2.78 3.60 -6.97
C GLU A 43 -2.80 3.75 -5.45
N ILE A 44 -3.80 4.47 -4.90
CA ILE A 44 -3.86 4.82 -3.47
C ILE A 44 -3.94 3.59 -2.54
N PRO A 45 -4.75 2.55 -2.83
CA PRO A 45 -4.73 1.29 -2.08
C PRO A 45 -3.38 0.59 -2.04
N TYR A 46 -2.63 0.56 -3.14
CA TYR A 46 -1.27 -0.02 -3.15
C TYR A 46 -0.35 0.76 -2.22
N TYR A 47 -0.38 2.09 -2.29
CA TYR A 47 0.44 2.92 -1.41
C TYR A 47 0.11 2.67 0.07
N ASN A 48 -1.18 2.64 0.42
CA ASN A 48 -1.61 2.41 1.80
C ASN A 48 -1.27 1.00 2.30
N ARG A 49 -1.41 -0.03 1.46
CA ARG A 49 -1.02 -1.41 1.81
C ARG A 49 0.50 -1.54 1.96
N GLY A 50 1.28 -0.95 1.05
CA GLY A 50 2.73 -0.88 1.12
C GLY A 50 3.23 -0.21 2.41
N LEU A 51 2.58 0.87 2.86
CA LEU A 51 2.90 1.51 4.13
C LEU A 51 2.66 0.61 5.36
N ILE A 52 1.65 -0.27 5.33
CA ILE A 52 1.42 -1.25 6.38
C ILE A 52 2.50 -2.35 6.33
N LEU A 53 2.75 -2.91 5.14
CA LEU A 53 3.76 -3.94 4.93
C LEU A 53 5.15 -3.48 5.41
N TYR A 54 5.53 -2.24 5.07
CA TYR A 54 6.74 -1.60 5.56
C TYR A 54 6.78 -1.54 7.10
N ARG A 55 5.70 -1.08 7.75
CA ARG A 55 5.62 -1.01 9.22
C ARG A 55 5.74 -2.36 9.90
N LEU A 56 5.26 -3.42 9.26
CA LEU A 56 5.35 -4.80 9.76
C LEU A 56 6.70 -5.46 9.40
N GLY A 57 7.56 -4.78 8.66
CA GLY A 57 8.88 -5.27 8.25
C GLY A 57 8.85 -6.27 7.09
N TYR A 58 7.73 -6.36 6.38
CA TYR A 58 7.54 -7.08 5.11
C TYR A 58 8.04 -6.20 3.96
N PHE A 59 9.35 -6.02 3.91
CA PHE A 59 9.96 -5.03 3.01
C PHE A 59 9.85 -5.43 1.54
N ASP A 60 9.90 -6.71 1.20
CA ASP A 60 9.81 -7.15 -0.20
C ASP A 60 8.45 -6.82 -0.81
N GLU A 61 7.39 -7.16 -0.09
CA GLU A 61 6.00 -6.90 -0.47
C GLU A 61 5.70 -5.38 -0.50
N ALA A 62 6.27 -4.61 0.44
CA ALA A 62 6.15 -3.15 0.43
C ALA A 62 6.81 -2.54 -0.83
N LEU A 63 7.98 -3.05 -1.24
CA LEU A 63 8.65 -2.59 -2.46
C LEU A 63 7.83 -2.88 -3.71
N GLU A 64 7.15 -4.03 -3.78
CA GLU A 64 6.25 -4.36 -4.89
C GLU A 64 5.09 -3.36 -4.99
N ASP A 65 4.43 -3.08 -3.86
CA ASP A 65 3.33 -2.12 -3.81
C ASP A 65 3.78 -0.70 -4.18
N PHE A 66 4.92 -0.22 -3.65
CA PHE A 66 5.43 1.12 -3.98
C PHE A 66 5.86 1.25 -5.45
N LYS A 67 6.46 0.20 -6.04
CA LYS A 67 6.77 0.19 -7.47
C LYS A 67 5.50 0.27 -8.30
N LYS A 68 4.47 -0.49 -7.92
CA LYS A 68 3.18 -0.47 -8.62
C LYS A 68 2.52 0.90 -8.59
N VAL A 69 2.64 1.65 -7.49
CA VAL A 69 2.19 3.04 -7.40
C VAL A 69 2.91 3.91 -8.44
N LEU A 70 4.23 3.78 -8.57
CA LEU A 70 5.02 4.57 -9.53
C LEU A 70 4.80 4.15 -10.99
N ASP A 71 4.46 2.89 -11.25
CA ASP A 71 4.05 2.43 -12.58
C ASP A 71 2.73 3.08 -13.02
N LEU A 72 1.78 3.25 -12.09
CA LEU A 72 0.49 3.88 -12.34
C LEU A 72 0.57 5.41 -12.34
N ASN A 73 1.37 5.98 -11.43
CA ASN A 73 1.55 7.41 -11.24
C ASN A 73 3.03 7.73 -10.95
N PRO A 74 3.84 7.96 -11.99
CA PRO A 74 5.27 8.27 -11.84
C PRO A 74 5.57 9.56 -11.04
N GLY A 75 4.57 10.44 -10.90
CA GLY A 75 4.68 11.69 -10.15
C GLY A 75 4.43 11.56 -8.65
N PHE A 76 4.13 10.36 -8.14
CA PHE A 76 3.81 10.15 -6.74
C PHE A 76 5.07 10.22 -5.86
N GLN A 77 5.36 11.43 -5.36
CA GLN A 77 6.58 11.72 -4.59
C GLN A 77 6.70 10.87 -3.33
N ASP A 78 5.62 10.68 -2.57
CA ASP A 78 5.66 9.89 -1.34
C ASP A 78 5.98 8.42 -1.57
N ALA A 79 5.51 7.84 -2.68
CA ALA A 79 5.86 6.48 -3.07
C ALA A 79 7.35 6.36 -3.44
N THR A 80 7.91 7.38 -4.11
CA THR A 80 9.35 7.43 -4.40
C THR A 80 10.18 7.48 -3.12
N LEU A 81 9.77 8.29 -2.14
CA LEU A 81 10.45 8.39 -0.84
C LEU A 81 10.33 7.08 -0.05
N SER A 82 9.12 6.52 0.00
CA SER A 82 8.84 5.26 0.71
C SER A 82 9.63 4.09 0.11
N LEU A 83 9.73 4.01 -1.22
CA LEU A 83 10.54 3.01 -1.91
C LEU A 83 12.02 3.11 -1.52
N LYS A 84 12.59 4.32 -1.56
CA LYS A 84 14.00 4.56 -1.18
C LYS A 84 14.26 4.17 0.28
N GLN A 85 13.38 4.57 1.19
CA GLN A 85 13.50 4.24 2.61
C GLN A 85 13.42 2.72 2.83
N THR A 86 12.47 2.06 2.17
CA THR A 86 12.28 0.60 2.30
C THR A 86 13.53 -0.17 1.85
N ILE A 87 14.20 0.27 0.79
CA ILE A 87 15.46 -0.33 0.32
C ILE A 87 16.55 -0.22 1.41
N GLN A 88 16.72 0.99 1.97
CA GLN A 88 17.73 1.24 3.00
C GLN A 88 17.50 0.40 4.27
N ASP A 89 16.25 0.36 4.75
CA ASP A 89 15.88 -0.38 5.95
C ASP A 89 16.01 -1.90 5.74
N LYS A 90 15.69 -2.38 4.53
CA LYS A 90 15.90 -3.78 4.16
C LYS A 90 17.38 -4.16 4.21
N GLU A 91 18.26 -3.35 3.60
CA GLU A 91 19.71 -3.57 3.64
C GLU A 91 20.27 -3.50 5.06
N GLU A 92 19.79 -2.57 5.88
CA GLU A 92 20.19 -2.48 7.28
C GLU A 92 19.74 -3.71 8.09
N LYS A 93 18.49 -4.17 7.92
CA LYS A 93 17.99 -5.38 8.56
C LYS A 93 18.81 -6.61 8.16
N GLN A 94 19.20 -6.73 6.89
CA GLN A 94 20.07 -7.81 6.42
C GLN A 94 21.46 -7.75 7.06
N ARG A 95 22.07 -6.55 7.14
CA ARG A 95 23.38 -6.35 7.80
C ARG A 95 23.35 -6.70 9.28
N ARG A 96 22.26 -6.37 10.01
CA ARG A 96 22.12 -6.70 11.43
C ARG A 96 21.90 -8.19 11.69
N ASN A 97 21.43 -8.93 10.68
CA ASN A 97 21.17 -10.36 10.77
C ASN A 97 22.33 -11.23 10.26
N THR A 98 23.46 -10.61 9.89
CA THR A 98 24.70 -11.27 9.46
C THR A 98 25.75 -11.14 10.55
#